data_AF-A0A5C6SML9-F1
#
_entry.id   AF-A0A5C6SML9-F1
#
_cell.length_a   1.000
_cell.length_b   1.000
_cell.length_c   1.000
_cell.angle_alpha   90.00
_cell.angle_beta   90.00
_cell.angle_gamma   90.00
#
_symmetry.space_group_name_H-M   'P 1'
#
loop_
_entity.id
_entity.type
_entity.pdbx_description
1 polymer ?
#
loop_
_entity_poly.entity_id
_entity_poly.type
_entity_poly.pdbx_seq_one_letter_code
_entity_poly.pdbx_strand_id
1 'polypeptide(L)'
;MMGRWSESQVHIMAGHRLLSQAGHSSETSGAAEILTRLDLMAMTFSDSSAPYPYKLAPRTVWIDEYMKTAEIESYGQAGNALFGMMRRLMMLSETTVAGDEEGAAKDLAMLHLTMKDLSSWEYKMAQFEKKHPNPHDETGAVSIRLYHTMLRMFLSGGAFGPETRWDRFLGHYERILTLAETLWSNTPPSQVQSPLSLESGFIVPAFMVAQRCRHPWLRRRAISFLYKIKRQEGMWHSDGAAAVGQRIMEIEGQKYFDSDLASPLEAMEDVPWEAWAETEDIPARTSWAGIERVPEMMRMRETLVMVDAVEKRVELSLIMSSGDDIGSFGEVKSETVVFG
;
A
#
# COMPACT_ATOMS: atom_id res chain seq x y z
N MET A 1 1.80 24.86 -2.10
CA MET A 1 0.43 24.33 -2.01
C MET A 1 0.37 23.26 -0.92
N MET A 2 0.99 23.52 0.25
CA MET A 2 1.03 22.55 1.36
C MET A 2 -0.25 22.71 2.21
N GLY A 3 -0.91 21.59 2.53
CA GLY A 3 -2.02 21.56 3.50
C GLY A 3 -3.43 21.88 2.97
N ARG A 4 -3.62 22.07 1.65
CA ARG A 4 -4.97 22.28 1.05
C ARG A 4 -5.52 21.01 0.41
N TRP A 5 -5.56 19.94 1.19
CA TRP A 5 -5.92 18.61 0.69
C TRP A 5 -7.37 18.51 0.22
N SER A 6 -8.27 19.21 0.90
CA SER A 6 -9.68 19.32 0.50
C SER A 6 -9.86 19.98 -0.88
N GLU A 7 -9.08 21.02 -1.20
CA GLU A 7 -9.11 21.65 -2.52
C GLU A 7 -8.61 20.69 -3.62
N SER A 8 -7.55 19.93 -3.35
CA SER A 8 -7.04 18.90 -4.26
C SER A 8 -8.11 17.84 -4.59
N GLN A 9 -8.84 17.37 -3.56
CA GLN A 9 -9.91 16.39 -3.74
C GLN A 9 -11.06 16.92 -4.62
N VAL A 10 -11.41 18.20 -4.50
CA VAL A 10 -12.42 18.83 -5.39
C VAL A 10 -11.98 18.74 -6.85
N HIS A 11 -10.71 18.99 -7.16
CA HIS A 11 -10.18 18.89 -8.51
C HIS A 11 -10.14 17.45 -9.03
N ILE A 12 -9.74 16.50 -8.20
CA ILE A 12 -9.74 15.06 -8.56
C ILE A 12 -11.18 14.61 -8.89
N MET A 13 -12.15 14.96 -8.04
CA MET A 13 -13.56 14.61 -8.26
C MET A 13 -14.14 15.29 -9.51
N ALA A 14 -13.78 16.55 -9.78
CA ALA A 14 -14.18 17.25 -11.00
C ALA A 14 -13.57 16.57 -12.25
N GLY A 15 -12.31 16.15 -12.18
CA GLY A 15 -11.63 15.41 -13.24
C GLY A 15 -12.36 14.12 -13.61
N HIS A 16 -12.78 13.33 -12.63
CA HIS A 16 -13.59 12.12 -12.86
C HIS A 16 -14.92 12.42 -13.54
N ARG A 17 -15.62 13.49 -13.12
CA ARG A 17 -16.89 13.89 -13.75
C ARG A 17 -16.69 14.28 -15.22
N LEU A 18 -15.64 15.06 -15.51
CA LEU A 18 -15.31 15.46 -16.88
C LEU A 18 -14.93 14.25 -17.74
N LEU A 19 -14.12 13.34 -17.20
CA LEU A 19 -13.75 12.10 -17.90
C LEU A 19 -14.97 11.23 -18.18
N SER A 20 -15.90 11.12 -17.22
CA SER A 20 -17.16 10.40 -17.41
C SER A 20 -18.05 11.04 -18.49
N GLN A 21 -18.00 12.37 -18.66
CA GLN A 21 -18.77 13.09 -19.67
C GLN A 21 -18.12 13.01 -21.06
N ALA A 22 -16.79 13.12 -21.13
CA ALA A 22 -16.03 13.04 -22.38
C ALA A 22 -16.05 11.62 -22.98
N GLY A 23 -16.25 10.61 -22.14
CA GLY A 23 -16.09 9.21 -22.53
C GLY A 23 -14.62 8.83 -22.61
N HIS A 24 -14.34 7.54 -22.77
CA HIS A 24 -12.98 7.06 -22.91
C HIS A 24 -12.53 7.00 -24.37
N SER A 25 -11.38 7.60 -24.65
CA SER A 25 -10.71 7.67 -25.94
C SER A 25 -9.20 7.77 -25.76
N SER A 26 -8.43 7.64 -26.86
CA SER A 26 -6.98 7.87 -26.89
C SER A 26 -6.56 9.22 -26.31
N GLU A 27 -7.39 10.25 -26.46
CA GLU A 27 -7.10 11.61 -25.99
C GLU A 27 -7.31 11.74 -24.47
N THR A 28 -8.14 10.88 -23.88
CA THR A 28 -8.50 10.93 -22.45
C THR A 28 -7.77 9.90 -21.61
N SER A 29 -7.06 8.95 -22.23
CA SER A 29 -6.39 7.83 -21.55
C SER A 29 -5.35 8.31 -20.54
N GLY A 30 -4.47 9.23 -20.94
CA GLY A 30 -3.47 9.80 -20.04
C GLY A 30 -4.09 10.48 -18.82
N ALA A 31 -5.21 11.20 -19.00
CA ALA A 31 -5.94 11.81 -17.89
C ALA A 31 -6.57 10.76 -16.96
N ALA A 32 -7.13 9.68 -17.51
CA ALA A 32 -7.69 8.56 -16.74
C ALA A 32 -6.63 7.86 -15.88
N GLU A 33 -5.43 7.66 -16.43
CA GLU A 33 -4.30 7.05 -15.71
C GLU A 33 -3.83 7.94 -14.56
N ILE A 34 -3.67 9.24 -14.81
CA ILE A 34 -3.27 10.21 -13.78
C ILE A 34 -4.32 10.26 -12.66
N LEU A 35 -5.60 10.32 -12.99
CA LEU A 35 -6.68 10.37 -11.99
C LEU A 35 -6.73 9.10 -11.13
N THR A 36 -6.50 7.92 -11.73
CA THR A 36 -6.44 6.66 -10.98
C THR A 36 -5.31 6.67 -9.95
N ARG A 37 -4.15 7.22 -10.32
CA ARG A 37 -2.99 7.36 -9.43
C ARG A 37 -3.25 8.38 -8.31
N LEU A 38 -3.82 9.55 -8.64
CA LEU A 38 -4.14 10.59 -7.67
C LEU A 38 -5.18 10.11 -6.65
N ASP A 39 -6.20 9.36 -7.08
CA ASP A 39 -7.16 8.69 -6.18
C ASP A 39 -6.43 7.80 -5.19
N LEU A 40 -5.57 6.90 -5.68
CA LEU A 40 -4.87 5.95 -4.83
C LEU A 40 -3.95 6.64 -3.81
N MET A 41 -3.26 7.71 -4.22
CA MET A 41 -2.44 8.50 -3.29
C MET A 41 -3.29 9.17 -2.21
N ALA A 42 -4.44 9.73 -2.59
CA ALA A 42 -5.34 10.38 -1.64
C ALA A 42 -5.99 9.36 -0.68
N MET A 43 -6.38 8.18 -1.18
CA MET A 43 -6.94 7.09 -0.39
C MET A 43 -5.93 6.50 0.59
N THR A 44 -4.69 6.28 0.15
CA THR A 44 -3.64 5.69 1.02
C THR A 44 -3.25 6.60 2.16
N PHE A 45 -3.27 7.92 1.95
CA PHE A 45 -2.92 8.90 2.99
C PHE A 45 -4.09 9.25 3.93
N SER A 46 -5.28 9.51 3.34
CA SER A 46 -6.53 9.95 3.99
C SER A 46 -6.37 10.68 5.34
N ASP A 47 -6.05 11.97 5.26
CA ASP A 47 -6.02 12.86 6.43
C ASP A 47 -7.45 13.05 6.98
N SER A 48 -7.65 12.88 8.28
CA SER A 48 -8.96 13.02 8.91
C SER A 48 -9.50 14.47 8.90
N SER A 49 -8.64 15.48 8.67
CA SER A 49 -9.06 16.87 8.41
C SER A 49 -9.54 17.10 6.97
N ALA A 50 -9.25 16.17 6.06
CA ALA A 50 -9.67 16.18 4.66
C ALA A 50 -9.90 14.75 4.16
N PRO A 51 -10.94 14.05 4.65
CA PRO A 51 -11.16 12.65 4.34
C PRO A 51 -11.46 12.46 2.85
N TYR A 52 -10.98 11.36 2.27
CA TYR A 52 -11.23 11.08 0.87
C TYR A 52 -12.75 10.91 0.60
N PRO A 53 -13.33 11.55 -0.43
CA PRO A 53 -14.77 11.55 -0.66
C PRO A 53 -15.25 10.26 -1.36
N TYR A 54 -15.19 9.11 -0.68
CA TYR A 54 -15.55 7.79 -1.22
C TYR A 54 -16.94 7.74 -1.88
N LYS A 55 -17.93 8.47 -1.37
CA LYS A 55 -19.29 8.52 -1.94
C LYS A 55 -19.37 9.25 -3.28
N LEU A 56 -18.43 10.14 -3.57
CA LEU A 56 -18.37 10.92 -4.81
C LEU A 56 -17.44 10.30 -5.85
N ALA A 57 -16.49 9.48 -5.41
CA ALA A 57 -15.55 8.80 -6.27
C ALA A 57 -16.23 7.67 -7.06
N PRO A 58 -15.84 7.44 -8.32
CA PRO A 58 -16.38 6.32 -9.09
C PRO A 58 -15.96 4.98 -8.44
N ARG A 59 -16.83 3.97 -8.45
CA ARG A 59 -16.51 2.66 -7.87
C ARG A 59 -15.48 1.89 -8.70
N THR A 60 -15.59 1.97 -10.01
CA THR A 60 -14.65 1.40 -10.98
C THR A 60 -14.09 2.51 -11.86
N VAL A 61 -12.90 2.28 -12.40
CA VAL A 61 -12.23 3.16 -13.35
C VAL A 61 -12.09 2.45 -14.70
N TRP A 62 -11.88 3.19 -15.78
CA TRP A 62 -11.83 2.61 -17.12
C TRP A 62 -10.84 1.43 -17.25
N ILE A 63 -9.69 1.52 -16.57
CA ILE A 63 -8.66 0.47 -16.64
C ILE A 63 -9.18 -0.88 -16.11
N ASP A 64 -10.16 -0.88 -15.21
CA ASP A 64 -10.82 -2.10 -14.71
C ASP A 64 -11.54 -2.87 -15.83
N GLU A 65 -12.12 -2.16 -16.80
CA GLU A 65 -12.83 -2.78 -17.92
C GLU A 65 -11.89 -3.07 -19.08
N TYR A 66 -11.00 -2.14 -19.42
CA TYR A 66 -10.06 -2.29 -20.53
C TYR A 66 -9.14 -3.50 -20.35
N MET A 67 -8.62 -3.70 -19.13
CA MET A 67 -7.68 -4.77 -18.85
C MET A 67 -8.33 -6.16 -18.78
N LYS A 68 -9.66 -6.27 -18.86
CA LYS A 68 -10.33 -7.57 -19.04
C LYS A 68 -9.97 -8.17 -20.40
N THR A 69 -9.97 -7.34 -21.45
CA THR A 69 -9.74 -7.79 -22.83
C THR A 69 -8.35 -7.48 -23.36
N ALA A 70 -7.69 -6.42 -22.88
CA ALA A 70 -6.39 -6.01 -23.39
C ALA A 70 -5.25 -6.99 -22.99
N GLU A 71 -4.22 -7.09 -23.85
CA GLU A 71 -2.93 -7.68 -23.48
C GLU A 71 -2.07 -6.63 -22.75
N ILE A 72 -1.01 -7.09 -22.07
CA ILE A 72 -0.01 -6.21 -21.46
C ILE A 72 1.10 -5.96 -22.48
N GLU A 73 1.32 -4.69 -22.80
CA GLU A 73 2.31 -4.22 -23.77
C GLU A 73 3.47 -3.45 -23.11
N SER A 74 3.28 -2.98 -21.87
CA SER A 74 4.32 -2.28 -21.12
C SER A 74 4.15 -2.39 -19.61
N TYR A 75 5.23 -2.17 -18.86
CA TYR A 75 5.19 -2.02 -17.40
C TYR A 75 4.31 -0.84 -16.96
N GLY A 76 4.27 0.26 -17.71
CA GLY A 76 3.37 1.38 -17.42
C GLY A 76 1.89 0.97 -17.44
N GLN A 77 1.46 0.25 -18.48
CA GLN A 77 0.10 -0.25 -18.62
C GLN A 77 -0.24 -1.29 -17.55
N ALA A 78 0.68 -2.23 -17.27
CA ALA A 78 0.52 -3.21 -16.21
C ALA A 78 0.37 -2.56 -14.83
N GLY A 79 1.16 -1.51 -14.55
CA GLY A 79 1.11 -0.77 -13.30
C GLY A 79 -0.21 -0.01 -13.13
N ASN A 80 -0.72 0.60 -14.22
CA ASN A 80 -2.02 1.26 -14.19
C ASN A 80 -3.17 0.28 -13.86
N ALA A 81 -3.13 -0.93 -14.43
CA ALA A 81 -4.09 -2.00 -14.12
C ALA A 81 -4.04 -2.39 -12.63
N LEU A 82 -2.82 -2.55 -12.12
CA LEU A 82 -2.57 -2.90 -10.72
C LEU A 82 -3.08 -1.83 -9.76
N PHE A 83 -2.87 -0.54 -10.08
CA PHE A 83 -3.39 0.57 -9.29
C PHE A 83 -4.91 0.69 -9.36
N GLY A 84 -5.54 0.35 -10.48
CA GLY A 84 -6.99 0.21 -10.58
C GLY A 84 -7.53 -0.83 -9.60
N MET A 85 -6.91 -2.02 -9.54
CA MET A 85 -7.28 -3.08 -8.60
C MET A 85 -7.03 -2.68 -7.13
N MET A 86 -5.90 -2.01 -6.84
CA MET A 86 -5.61 -1.52 -5.49
C MET A 86 -6.60 -0.43 -5.05
N ARG A 87 -6.96 0.48 -5.96
CA ARG A 87 -8.00 1.49 -5.71
C ARG A 87 -9.34 0.82 -5.42
N ARG A 88 -9.72 -0.20 -6.20
CA ARG A 88 -10.95 -0.97 -5.97
C ARG A 88 -10.97 -1.60 -4.58
N LEU A 89 -9.85 -2.17 -4.13
CA LEU A 89 -9.69 -2.68 -2.76
C LEU A 89 -9.89 -1.56 -1.71
N MET A 90 -9.29 -0.39 -1.90
CA MET A 90 -9.44 0.76 -0.98
C MET A 90 -10.88 1.30 -0.90
N MET A 91 -11.69 1.10 -1.94
CA MET A 91 -13.11 1.48 -1.90
C MET A 91 -13.93 0.54 -0.99
N LEU A 92 -13.49 -0.71 -0.78
CA LEU A 92 -14.21 -1.71 0.02
C LEU A 92 -14.13 -1.43 1.52
N SER A 93 -12.99 -0.92 1.99
CA SER A 93 -12.77 -0.67 3.43
C SER A 93 -13.63 0.47 3.98
N GLU A 94 -14.18 1.33 3.12
CA GLU A 94 -14.75 2.63 3.51
C GLU A 94 -16.24 2.77 3.19
N THR A 95 -16.81 1.82 2.43
CA THR A 95 -18.26 1.77 2.17
C THR A 95 -19.02 0.78 3.05
N THR A 96 -18.33 0.00 3.88
CA THR A 96 -18.94 -0.97 4.79
C THR A 96 -19.56 -0.25 6.00
N VAL A 97 -20.89 -0.24 6.08
CA VAL A 97 -21.62 0.28 7.24
C VAL A 97 -21.96 -0.89 8.16
N ALA A 98 -21.68 -0.75 9.46
CA ALA A 98 -22.03 -1.78 10.44
C ALA A 98 -23.55 -2.08 10.41
N GLY A 99 -23.90 -3.36 10.22
CA GLY A 99 -25.29 -3.82 10.09
C GLY A 99 -25.85 -3.82 8.65
N ASP A 100 -25.08 -3.40 7.65
CA ASP A 100 -25.45 -3.51 6.24
C ASP A 100 -24.99 -4.85 5.64
N GLU A 101 -25.80 -5.90 5.84
CA GLU A 101 -25.51 -7.24 5.31
C GLU A 101 -25.45 -7.26 3.77
N GLU A 102 -26.25 -6.45 3.09
CA GLU A 102 -26.26 -6.37 1.63
C GLU A 102 -24.98 -5.68 1.11
N GLY A 103 -24.55 -4.60 1.78
CA GLY A 103 -23.26 -3.95 1.53
C GLY A 103 -22.09 -4.91 1.73
N ALA A 104 -22.06 -5.62 2.86
CA ALA A 104 -21.01 -6.60 3.15
C ALA A 104 -20.94 -7.73 2.10
N ALA A 105 -22.09 -8.22 1.61
CA ALA A 105 -22.13 -9.22 0.55
C ALA A 105 -21.60 -8.68 -0.79
N LYS A 106 -21.93 -7.42 -1.13
CA LYS A 106 -21.40 -6.75 -2.34
C LYS A 106 -19.89 -6.54 -2.24
N ASP A 107 -19.39 -6.17 -1.06
CA ASP A 107 -17.96 -5.94 -0.87
C ASP A 107 -17.17 -7.25 -0.94
N LEU A 108 -17.72 -8.35 -0.40
CA LEU A 108 -17.14 -9.69 -0.56
C LEU A 108 -17.14 -10.14 -2.03
N ALA A 109 -18.23 -9.91 -2.77
CA ALA A 109 -18.28 -10.22 -4.20
C ALA A 109 -17.25 -9.43 -5.00
N MET A 110 -17.06 -8.15 -4.66
CA MET A 110 -16.07 -7.30 -5.29
C MET A 110 -14.64 -7.72 -4.94
N LEU A 111 -14.39 -8.16 -3.71
CA LEU A 111 -13.10 -8.73 -3.29
C LEU A 111 -12.75 -9.97 -4.15
N HIS A 112 -13.68 -10.92 -4.28
CA HIS A 112 -13.49 -12.11 -5.12
C HIS A 112 -13.26 -11.76 -6.59
N LEU A 113 -13.99 -10.75 -7.12
CA LEU A 113 -13.77 -10.27 -8.48
C LEU A 113 -12.36 -9.68 -8.63
N THR A 114 -11.89 -8.92 -7.66
CA THR A 114 -10.54 -8.32 -7.65
C THR A 114 -9.45 -9.39 -7.62
N MET A 115 -9.63 -10.44 -6.81
CA MET A 115 -8.71 -11.58 -6.78
C MET A 115 -8.66 -12.30 -8.14
N LYS A 116 -9.83 -12.51 -8.77
CA LYS A 116 -9.91 -13.12 -10.11
C LYS A 116 -9.22 -12.26 -11.18
N ASP A 117 -9.46 -10.95 -11.16
CA ASP A 117 -8.83 -10.01 -12.09
C ASP A 117 -7.31 -10.00 -11.89
N LEU A 118 -6.84 -10.06 -10.64
CA LEU A 118 -5.41 -10.14 -10.33
C LEU A 118 -4.77 -11.42 -10.86
N SER A 119 -5.42 -12.59 -10.71
CA SER A 119 -4.92 -13.84 -11.30
C SER A 119 -4.86 -13.80 -12.82
N SER A 120 -5.86 -13.15 -13.47
CA SER A 120 -5.82 -12.92 -14.92
C SER A 120 -4.66 -11.99 -15.31
N TRP A 121 -4.43 -10.93 -14.53
CA TRP A 121 -3.31 -10.01 -14.73
C TRP A 121 -1.96 -10.71 -14.54
N GLU A 122 -1.80 -11.58 -13.55
CA GLU A 122 -0.60 -12.39 -13.31
C GLU A 122 -0.29 -13.27 -14.52
N TYR A 123 -1.29 -13.96 -15.07
CA TYR A 123 -1.12 -14.72 -16.30
C TYR A 123 -0.68 -13.85 -17.49
N LYS A 124 -1.29 -12.67 -17.67
CA LYS A 124 -0.90 -11.73 -18.74
C LYS A 124 0.53 -11.21 -18.55
N MET A 125 0.95 -10.94 -17.32
CA MET A 125 2.33 -10.54 -16.99
C MET A 125 3.33 -11.64 -17.34
N ALA A 126 3.00 -12.89 -17.04
CA ALA A 126 3.82 -14.03 -17.42
C ALA A 126 4.06 -14.09 -18.93
N GLN A 127 3.01 -13.88 -19.74
CA GLN A 127 3.13 -13.87 -21.20
C GLN A 127 3.93 -12.66 -21.69
N PHE A 128 3.72 -11.49 -21.09
CA PHE A 128 4.44 -10.27 -21.43
C PHE A 128 5.95 -10.42 -21.18
N GLU A 129 6.37 -10.88 -20.00
CA GLU A 129 7.80 -11.01 -19.67
C GLU A 129 8.47 -12.17 -20.43
N LYS A 130 7.74 -13.24 -20.78
CA LYS A 130 8.26 -14.26 -21.71
C LYS A 130 8.63 -13.68 -23.08
N LYS A 131 7.86 -12.70 -23.57
CA LYS A 131 8.14 -11.98 -24.82
C LYS A 131 9.26 -10.92 -24.66
N HIS A 132 9.55 -10.50 -23.42
CA HIS A 132 10.51 -9.44 -23.09
C HIS A 132 11.49 -9.87 -21.99
N PRO A 133 12.36 -10.87 -22.23
CA PRO A 133 13.22 -11.45 -21.19
C PRO A 133 14.26 -10.48 -20.62
N ASN A 134 14.59 -9.41 -21.34
CA ASN A 134 15.48 -8.34 -20.89
C ASN A 134 14.72 -7.00 -20.96
N PRO A 135 13.95 -6.65 -19.92
CA PRO A 135 13.14 -5.45 -19.95
C PRO A 135 14.00 -4.20 -20.03
N HIS A 136 13.75 -3.34 -21.02
CA HIS A 136 14.42 -2.03 -21.11
C HIS A 136 14.10 -1.12 -19.92
N ASP A 137 12.94 -1.34 -19.29
CA ASP A 137 12.49 -0.62 -18.10
C ASP A 137 12.58 -1.53 -16.85
N GLU A 138 13.80 -1.72 -16.37
CA GLU A 138 14.06 -2.49 -15.14
C GLU A 138 13.38 -1.85 -13.92
N THR A 139 13.30 -0.52 -13.87
CA THR A 139 12.69 0.21 -12.74
C THR A 139 11.19 -0.05 -12.68
N GLY A 140 10.49 0.01 -13.82
CA GLY A 140 9.08 -0.35 -13.93
C GLY A 140 8.82 -1.81 -13.54
N ALA A 141 9.72 -2.72 -13.92
CA ALA A 141 9.64 -4.13 -13.55
C ALA A 141 9.72 -4.36 -12.03
N VAL A 142 10.63 -3.67 -11.33
CA VAL A 142 10.77 -3.74 -9.87
C VAL A 142 9.58 -3.07 -9.18
N SER A 143 9.13 -1.92 -9.67
CA SER A 143 7.97 -1.19 -9.10
C SER A 143 6.69 -2.02 -9.17
N ILE A 144 6.43 -2.69 -10.29
CA ILE A 144 5.26 -3.57 -10.43
C ILE A 144 5.30 -4.71 -9.44
N ARG A 145 6.45 -5.38 -9.28
CA ARG A 145 6.61 -6.46 -8.30
C ARG A 145 6.35 -5.97 -6.88
N LEU A 146 6.77 -4.74 -6.54
CA LEU A 146 6.58 -4.15 -5.22
C LEU A 146 5.09 -3.97 -4.90
N TYR A 147 4.38 -3.29 -5.79
CA TYR A 147 2.95 -3.04 -5.61
C TYR A 147 2.10 -4.30 -5.76
N HIS A 148 2.52 -5.26 -6.59
CA HIS A 148 1.84 -6.55 -6.74
C HIS A 148 1.94 -7.35 -5.45
N THR A 149 3.15 -7.43 -4.88
CA THR A 149 3.38 -8.10 -3.59
C THR A 149 2.52 -7.48 -2.48
N MET A 150 2.43 -6.15 -2.45
CA MET A 150 1.56 -5.44 -1.51
C MET A 150 0.08 -5.76 -1.75
N LEU A 151 -0.42 -5.67 -2.98
CA LEU A 151 -1.81 -5.97 -3.30
C LEU A 151 -2.19 -7.41 -2.95
N ARG A 152 -1.33 -8.39 -3.28
CA ARG A 152 -1.51 -9.80 -2.91
C ARG A 152 -1.63 -9.98 -1.41
N MET A 153 -0.71 -9.39 -0.65
CA MET A 153 -0.73 -9.44 0.81
C MET A 153 -2.06 -8.90 1.37
N PHE A 154 -2.57 -7.79 0.84
CA PHE A 154 -3.85 -7.23 1.31
C PHE A 154 -5.07 -8.08 0.92
N LEU A 155 -5.13 -8.57 -0.32
CA LEU A 155 -6.24 -9.42 -0.76
C LEU A 155 -6.27 -10.74 0.02
N SER A 156 -5.12 -11.37 0.23
CA SER A 156 -4.99 -12.61 1.00
C SER A 156 -5.14 -12.40 2.51
N GLY A 157 -4.88 -11.19 3.01
CA GLY A 157 -5.04 -10.85 4.42
C GLY A 157 -6.49 -10.56 4.82
N GLY A 158 -7.32 -10.18 3.85
CA GLY A 158 -8.73 -9.88 4.05
C GLY A 158 -8.99 -8.59 4.84
N ALA A 159 -10.24 -8.13 4.77
CA ALA A 159 -10.67 -6.89 5.42
C ALA A 159 -10.94 -7.07 6.94
N PHE A 160 -11.28 -8.27 7.39
CA PHE A 160 -11.77 -8.54 8.74
C PHE A 160 -10.91 -9.59 9.47
N GLY A 161 -11.11 -9.72 10.79
CA GLY A 161 -10.39 -10.64 11.65
C GLY A 161 -9.32 -9.97 12.52
N PRO A 162 -8.62 -10.76 13.35
CA PRO A 162 -7.61 -10.26 14.28
C PRO A 162 -6.38 -9.75 13.52
N GLU A 163 -5.64 -8.81 14.08
CA GLU A 163 -4.39 -8.29 13.51
C GLU A 163 -3.29 -9.35 13.46
N THR A 164 -3.40 -10.42 14.26
CA THR A 164 -2.52 -11.59 14.17
C THR A 164 -2.50 -12.25 12.79
N ARG A 165 -3.54 -12.08 11.97
CA ARG A 165 -3.60 -12.62 10.60
C ARG A 165 -2.44 -12.16 9.72
N TRP A 166 -1.89 -10.99 10.03
CA TRP A 166 -0.79 -10.38 9.29
C TRP A 166 0.56 -11.09 9.51
N ASP A 167 0.69 -11.99 10.48
CA ASP A 167 1.94 -12.70 10.79
C ASP A 167 2.37 -13.72 9.76
N ARG A 168 1.44 -14.23 8.94
CA ARG A 168 1.76 -15.23 7.93
C ARG A 168 2.58 -14.64 6.77
N PHE A 169 2.55 -13.33 6.59
CA PHE A 169 3.10 -12.63 5.44
C PHE A 169 4.58 -12.24 5.58
N LEU A 170 5.38 -12.95 6.38
CA LEU A 170 6.81 -12.64 6.56
C LEU A 170 7.57 -12.52 5.22
N GLY A 171 7.34 -13.45 4.29
CA GLY A 171 8.00 -13.40 2.98
C GLY A 171 7.56 -12.21 2.13
N HIS A 172 6.31 -11.77 2.25
CA HIS A 172 5.81 -10.58 1.57
C HIS A 172 6.48 -9.31 2.11
N TYR A 173 6.60 -9.18 3.43
CA TYR A 173 7.31 -8.06 4.04
C TYR A 173 8.78 -8.00 3.63
N GLU A 174 9.47 -9.14 3.62
CA GLU A 174 10.85 -9.24 3.13
C GLU A 174 10.97 -8.76 1.69
N ARG A 175 10.08 -9.26 0.81
CA ARG A 175 10.04 -8.92 -0.60
C ARG A 175 9.76 -7.44 -0.82
N ILE A 176 8.77 -6.87 -0.12
CA ILE A 176 8.42 -5.44 -0.19
C ILE A 176 9.63 -4.59 0.17
N LEU A 177 10.31 -4.88 1.29
CA LEU A 177 11.47 -4.10 1.72
C LEU A 177 12.65 -4.23 0.76
N THR A 178 12.93 -5.44 0.27
CA THR A 178 14.01 -5.66 -0.69
C THR A 178 13.75 -4.96 -2.02
N LEU A 179 12.52 -4.99 -2.55
CA LEU A 179 12.18 -4.29 -3.78
C LEU A 179 12.22 -2.76 -3.60
N ALA A 180 11.73 -2.25 -2.46
CA ALA A 180 11.81 -0.84 -2.12
C ALA A 180 13.26 -0.33 -2.01
N GLU A 181 14.14 -1.10 -1.36
CA GLU A 181 15.56 -0.78 -1.24
C GLU A 181 16.29 -0.85 -2.60
N THR A 182 15.91 -1.78 -3.48
CA THR A 182 16.42 -1.86 -4.85
C THR A 182 16.02 -0.63 -5.66
N LEU A 183 14.74 -0.23 -5.63
CA LEU A 183 14.26 0.99 -6.31
C LEU A 183 15.01 2.23 -5.81
N TRP A 184 15.19 2.33 -4.50
CA TRP A 184 15.96 3.42 -3.92
C TRP A 184 17.42 3.43 -4.38
N SER A 185 18.07 2.26 -4.39
CA SER A 185 19.47 2.13 -4.81
C SER A 185 19.67 2.45 -6.30
N ASN A 186 18.66 2.18 -7.12
CA ASN A 186 18.64 2.48 -8.55
C ASN A 186 18.22 3.94 -8.85
N THR A 187 17.77 4.70 -7.84
CA THR A 187 17.33 6.09 -8.04
C THR A 187 18.55 6.98 -8.35
N PRO A 188 18.57 7.68 -9.50
CA PRO A 188 19.67 8.58 -9.84
C PRO A 188 19.86 9.66 -8.77
N PRO A 189 21.10 10.09 -8.46
CA PRO A 189 21.36 11.14 -7.47
C PRO A 189 20.61 12.45 -7.73
N SER A 190 20.29 12.76 -8.99
CA SER A 190 19.49 13.93 -9.38
C SER A 190 18.00 13.83 -8.98
N GLN A 191 17.44 12.63 -8.87
CA GLN A 191 16.06 12.39 -8.43
C GLN A 191 15.95 12.15 -6.92
N VAL A 192 17.05 11.80 -6.26
CA VAL A 192 17.17 11.73 -4.79
C VAL A 192 16.95 13.12 -4.17
N GLN A 193 17.28 14.20 -4.89
CA GLN A 193 17.19 15.57 -4.39
C GLN A 193 15.85 16.27 -4.66
N SER A 194 14.94 15.66 -5.44
CA SER A 194 13.59 16.20 -5.61
C SER A 194 12.67 15.59 -4.54
N PRO A 195 12.20 16.38 -3.56
CA PRO A 195 11.26 15.92 -2.54
C PRO A 195 9.85 15.69 -3.09
N LEU A 196 9.63 15.77 -4.40
CA LEU A 196 8.33 15.57 -5.03
C LEU A 196 8.47 14.61 -6.21
N SER A 197 8.26 13.32 -5.94
CA SER A 197 8.08 12.32 -6.99
C SER A 197 6.61 11.95 -7.11
N LEU A 198 6.09 12.06 -8.34
CA LEU A 198 4.74 11.63 -8.72
C LEU A 198 4.74 10.19 -9.27
N GLU A 199 5.91 9.58 -9.43
CA GLU A 199 6.03 8.20 -9.90
C GLU A 199 5.98 7.22 -8.72
N SER A 200 5.27 6.12 -8.94
CA SER A 200 4.92 5.05 -8.01
C SER A 200 5.97 4.82 -6.93
N GLY A 201 5.62 5.28 -5.74
CA GLY A 201 6.51 5.44 -4.61
C GLY A 201 6.75 4.16 -3.82
N PHE A 202 7.80 4.15 -3.01
CA PHE A 202 8.10 3.04 -2.10
C PHE A 202 7.85 3.40 -0.63
N ILE A 203 7.40 4.64 -0.33
CA ILE A 203 7.03 5.05 1.04
C ILE A 203 5.80 4.28 1.51
N VAL A 204 4.73 4.23 0.73
CA VAL A 204 3.48 3.55 1.14
C VAL A 204 3.71 2.05 1.41
N PRO A 205 4.31 1.26 0.50
CA PRO A 205 4.60 -0.15 0.79
C PRO A 205 5.47 -0.34 2.03
N ALA A 206 6.54 0.44 2.20
CA ALA A 206 7.41 0.33 3.38
C ALA A 206 6.69 0.72 4.68
N PHE A 207 5.85 1.77 4.65
CA PHE A 207 5.03 2.16 5.79
C PHE A 207 4.03 1.07 6.19
N MET A 208 3.40 0.41 5.21
CA MET A 208 2.50 -0.72 5.49
C MET A 208 3.24 -1.87 6.19
N VAL A 209 4.51 -2.14 5.85
CA VAL A 209 5.35 -3.10 6.60
C VAL A 209 5.57 -2.62 8.02
N ALA A 210 5.96 -1.35 8.22
CA ALA A 210 6.20 -0.76 9.54
C ALA A 210 4.94 -0.83 10.45
N GLN A 211 3.76 -0.66 9.86
CA GLN A 211 2.47 -0.66 10.55
C GLN A 211 1.96 -2.08 10.91
N ARG A 212 2.02 -3.02 9.96
CA ARG A 212 1.34 -4.33 10.08
C ARG A 212 2.25 -5.47 10.55
N CYS A 213 3.52 -5.49 10.13
CA CYS A 213 4.40 -6.61 10.44
C CYS A 213 4.75 -6.64 11.93
N ARG A 214 4.49 -7.73 12.67
CA ARG A 214 4.86 -7.85 14.11
C ARG A 214 6.27 -8.40 14.35
N HIS A 215 7.05 -8.63 13.30
CA HIS A 215 8.41 -9.12 13.43
C HIS A 215 9.36 -7.94 13.69
N PRO A 216 10.09 -7.91 14.82
CA PRO A 216 10.87 -6.74 15.25
C PRO A 216 11.95 -6.34 14.25
N TRP A 217 12.59 -7.33 13.61
CA TRP A 217 13.59 -7.11 12.56
C TRP A 217 13.03 -6.39 11.33
N LEU A 218 12.00 -6.97 10.69
CA LEU A 218 11.36 -6.41 9.50
C LEU A 218 10.76 -5.03 9.78
N ARG A 219 10.09 -4.86 10.92
CA ARG A 219 9.47 -3.60 11.29
C ARG A 219 10.50 -2.48 11.41
N ARG A 220 11.63 -2.71 12.10
CA ARG A 220 12.69 -1.69 12.21
C ARG A 220 13.47 -1.49 10.92
N ARG A 221 13.65 -2.52 10.09
CA ARG A 221 14.20 -2.35 8.74
C ARG A 221 13.34 -1.37 7.93
N ALA A 222 12.02 -1.52 7.96
CA ALA A 222 11.09 -0.60 7.31
C ALA A 222 11.22 0.84 7.84
N ILE A 223 11.20 1.02 9.17
CA ILE A 223 11.32 2.34 9.81
C ILE A 223 12.68 3.00 9.49
N SER A 224 13.78 2.23 9.57
CA SER A 224 15.12 2.70 9.25
C SER A 224 15.25 3.11 7.79
N PHE A 225 14.70 2.31 6.88
CA PHE A 225 14.63 2.64 5.45
C PHE A 225 13.88 3.96 5.21
N LEU A 226 12.71 4.14 5.81
CA LEU A 226 11.91 5.36 5.69
C LEU A 226 12.64 6.62 6.22
N TYR A 227 13.36 6.51 7.35
CA TYR A 227 14.20 7.60 7.85
C TYR A 227 15.37 7.92 6.92
N LYS A 228 15.96 6.90 6.28
CA LYS A 228 17.14 7.02 5.41
C LYS A 228 16.85 7.76 4.11
N ILE A 229 15.71 7.49 3.46
CA ILE A 229 15.46 7.96 2.09
C ILE A 229 15.15 9.47 1.99
N LYS A 230 14.75 10.13 3.09
CA LYS A 230 14.46 11.58 3.19
C LYS A 230 13.72 12.12 1.94
N ARG A 231 12.60 11.48 1.61
CA ARG A 231 11.86 11.68 0.36
C ARG A 231 10.40 12.05 0.66
N GLN A 232 9.77 12.75 -0.27
CA GLN A 232 8.32 12.92 -0.27
C GLN A 232 7.71 12.45 -1.61
N GLU A 233 6.60 11.71 -1.50
CA GLU A 233 5.84 11.10 -2.59
C GLU A 233 4.39 11.56 -2.49
N GLY A 234 4.04 12.60 -3.25
CA GLY A 234 2.77 13.30 -3.11
C GLY A 234 2.58 13.84 -1.68
N MET A 235 1.61 13.29 -0.94
CA MET A 235 1.30 13.66 0.44
C MET A 235 2.20 12.96 1.47
N TRP A 236 2.87 11.88 1.07
CA TRP A 236 3.66 11.05 1.97
C TRP A 236 5.06 11.63 2.19
N HIS A 237 5.39 11.91 3.44
CA HIS A 237 6.73 12.25 3.88
C HIS A 237 7.38 11.02 4.52
N SER A 238 8.58 10.63 4.07
CA SER A 238 9.20 9.38 4.53
C SER A 238 9.59 9.42 6.01
N ASP A 239 10.05 10.56 6.49
CA ASP A 239 10.37 10.83 7.90
C ASP A 239 9.10 10.86 8.77
N GLY A 240 8.02 11.48 8.30
CA GLY A 240 6.72 11.43 8.95
C GLY A 240 6.20 9.98 9.06
N ALA A 241 6.24 9.22 7.96
CA ALA A 241 5.86 7.81 7.94
C ALA A 241 6.71 6.96 8.90
N ALA A 242 8.02 7.20 8.93
CA ALA A 242 8.94 6.52 9.85
C ALA A 242 8.60 6.82 11.32
N ALA A 243 8.34 8.09 11.65
CA ALA A 243 8.01 8.53 13.00
C ALA A 243 6.67 7.94 13.49
N VAL A 244 5.65 7.91 12.61
CA VAL A 244 4.38 7.24 12.91
C VAL A 244 4.58 5.73 13.11
N GLY A 245 5.31 5.06 12.20
CA GLY A 245 5.59 3.62 12.32
C GLY A 245 6.38 3.27 13.59
N GLN A 246 7.34 4.11 13.97
CA GLN A 246 8.07 3.99 15.23
C GLN A 246 7.14 4.16 16.44
N ARG A 247 6.25 5.17 16.41
CA ARG A 247 5.34 5.42 17.53
C ARG A 247 4.35 4.27 17.73
N ILE A 248 3.83 3.71 16.64
CA ILE A 248 3.01 2.49 16.66
C ILE A 248 3.80 1.36 17.34
N MET A 249 5.03 1.09 16.88
CA MET A 249 5.87 0.03 17.44
C MET A 249 6.07 0.15 18.96
N GLU A 250 6.30 1.37 19.46
CA GLU A 250 6.46 1.68 20.88
C GLU A 250 5.18 1.42 21.68
N ILE A 251 4.02 1.86 21.17
CA ILE A 251 2.71 1.72 21.83
C ILE A 251 2.27 0.26 21.93
N GLU A 252 2.64 -0.54 20.94
CA GLU A 252 2.43 -1.97 20.96
C GLU A 252 3.34 -2.71 21.96
N GLY A 253 4.33 -2.02 22.53
CA GLY A 253 5.27 -2.59 23.49
C GLY A 253 6.21 -3.63 22.87
N GLN A 254 6.53 -3.51 21.57
CA GLN A 254 7.39 -4.47 20.89
C GLN A 254 8.81 -4.44 21.48
N LYS A 255 9.35 -5.61 21.83
CA LYS A 255 10.71 -5.73 22.37
C LYS A 255 11.76 -5.46 21.30
N TYR A 256 12.81 -4.77 21.71
CA TYR A 256 14.02 -4.56 20.92
C TYR A 256 14.99 -5.71 21.15
N PHE A 257 15.62 -6.22 20.10
CA PHE A 257 16.80 -7.07 20.21
C PHE A 257 18.01 -6.31 19.64
N ASP A 258 19.22 -6.62 20.10
CA ASP A 258 20.44 -5.87 19.73
C ASP A 258 21.09 -6.37 18.44
N SER A 259 20.89 -7.64 18.07
CA SER A 259 21.50 -8.31 16.90
C SER A 259 20.82 -8.01 15.55
N ASP A 260 20.13 -6.88 15.49
CA ASP A 260 18.84 -6.80 14.79
C ASP A 260 18.87 -6.03 13.46
N LEU A 261 20.06 -5.70 12.96
CA LEU A 261 20.24 -4.93 11.73
C LEU A 261 21.40 -5.44 10.86
N ALA A 262 21.98 -6.62 11.16
CA ALA A 262 23.32 -6.94 10.68
C ALA A 262 23.43 -7.87 9.46
N SER A 263 22.33 -8.35 8.87
CA SER A 263 22.43 -9.14 7.63
C SER A 263 21.70 -8.46 6.49
N PRO A 264 22.41 -7.96 5.45
CA PRO A 264 21.79 -7.73 4.15
C PRO A 264 21.11 -9.04 3.74
N LEU A 265 19.82 -9.01 3.47
CA LEU A 265 19.22 -10.16 2.80
C LEU A 265 19.84 -10.22 1.41
N GLU A 266 20.44 -11.37 1.07
CA GLU A 266 20.81 -11.69 -0.30
C GLU A 266 19.61 -11.46 -1.22
N ALA A 267 19.84 -11.23 -2.51
CA ALA A 267 18.76 -11.08 -3.47
C ALA A 267 17.73 -12.20 -3.28
N MET A 268 16.46 -11.81 -3.15
CA MET A 268 15.37 -12.77 -3.07
C MET A 268 15.13 -13.30 -4.48
N GLU A 269 15.10 -14.62 -4.66
CA GLU A 269 14.74 -15.19 -5.95
C GLU A 269 13.35 -14.70 -6.36
N ASP A 270 13.21 -14.38 -7.65
CA ASP A 270 11.94 -13.88 -8.14
C ASP A 270 10.92 -15.02 -8.17
N VAL A 271 9.69 -14.72 -7.76
CA VAL A 271 8.59 -15.69 -7.79
C VAL A 271 7.94 -15.58 -9.16
N PRO A 272 7.95 -16.65 -9.98
CA PRO A 272 7.33 -16.62 -11.31
C PRO A 272 5.87 -16.19 -11.22
N TRP A 273 5.40 -15.40 -12.19
CA TRP A 273 4.02 -14.90 -12.22
C TRP A 273 2.99 -16.02 -12.11
N GLU A 274 3.24 -17.16 -12.75
CA GLU A 274 2.34 -18.32 -12.72
C GLU A 274 2.26 -18.98 -11.34
N ALA A 275 3.33 -18.89 -10.54
CA ALA A 275 3.35 -19.49 -9.20
C ALA A 275 2.44 -18.74 -8.21
N TRP A 276 2.17 -17.45 -8.45
CA TRP A 276 1.25 -16.67 -7.63
C TRP A 276 -0.20 -17.15 -7.71
N ALA A 277 -0.60 -17.85 -8.77
CA ALA A 277 -1.93 -18.46 -8.83
C ALA A 277 -2.08 -19.64 -7.85
N GLU A 278 -0.98 -20.28 -7.48
CA GLU A 278 -0.96 -21.51 -6.68
C GLU A 278 -0.62 -21.28 -5.21
N THR A 279 -0.05 -20.11 -4.88
CA THR A 279 0.36 -19.80 -3.51
C THR A 279 -0.21 -18.48 -2.99
N GLU A 280 -0.76 -18.52 -1.77
CA GLU A 280 -1.13 -17.32 -1.03
C GLU A 280 0.05 -16.73 -0.25
N ASP A 281 0.98 -17.58 0.18
CA ASP A 281 2.12 -17.22 1.01
C ASP A 281 3.43 -17.50 0.26
N ILE A 282 4.40 -16.58 0.37
CA ILE A 282 5.74 -16.81 -0.18
C ILE A 282 6.73 -17.18 0.93
N PRO A 283 7.71 -18.06 0.66
CA PRO A 283 8.69 -18.47 1.66
C PRO A 283 9.40 -17.27 2.27
N ALA A 284 9.50 -17.26 3.59
CA ALA A 284 10.24 -16.25 4.34
C ALA A 284 11.59 -16.82 4.79
N ARG A 285 12.64 -16.00 4.75
CA ARG A 285 13.92 -16.32 5.40
C ARG A 285 13.86 -16.05 6.89
N THR A 286 13.14 -15.00 7.27
CA THR A 286 12.83 -14.65 8.65
C THR A 286 11.85 -15.66 9.23
N SER A 287 12.08 -16.05 10.49
CA SER A 287 11.20 -16.95 11.22
C SER A 287 10.81 -16.36 12.57
N TRP A 288 9.69 -16.84 13.13
CA TRP A 288 9.25 -16.48 14.47
C TRP A 288 10.02 -17.18 15.60
N ALA A 289 11.06 -17.96 15.29
CA ALA A 289 11.79 -18.75 16.28
C ALA A 289 12.50 -17.83 17.30
N GLY A 290 12.15 -17.98 18.58
CA GLY A 290 12.71 -17.15 19.66
C GLY A 290 12.17 -15.72 19.71
N ILE A 291 11.16 -15.39 18.91
CA ILE A 291 10.56 -14.06 18.85
C ILE A 291 9.27 -14.03 19.67
N GLU A 292 9.26 -13.18 20.70
CA GLU A 292 8.05 -12.87 21.45
C GLU A 292 7.10 -12.02 20.60
N ARG A 293 5.86 -12.49 20.45
CA ARG A 293 4.85 -11.80 19.64
C ARG A 293 4.12 -10.77 20.47
N VAL A 294 3.94 -9.58 19.89
CA VAL A 294 3.02 -8.56 20.42
C VAL A 294 1.62 -9.18 20.54
N PRO A 295 1.00 -9.22 21.74
CA PRO A 295 -0.35 -9.76 21.93
C PRO A 295 -1.39 -9.06 21.07
N GLU A 296 -2.46 -9.75 20.69
CA GLU A 296 -3.53 -9.18 19.84
C GLU A 296 -4.12 -7.90 20.44
N MET A 297 -4.47 -7.88 21.72
CA MET A 297 -5.01 -6.68 22.40
C MET A 297 -4.05 -5.46 22.40
N MET A 298 -2.76 -5.70 22.19
CA MET A 298 -1.75 -4.64 22.11
C MET A 298 -1.59 -4.13 20.68
N ARG A 299 -2.22 -4.76 19.69
CA ARG A 299 -2.10 -4.37 18.30
C ARG A 299 -2.94 -3.17 17.95
N MET A 300 -2.34 -2.25 17.22
CA MET A 300 -3.10 -1.20 16.55
C MET A 300 -3.79 -1.81 15.31
N ARG A 301 -5.07 -1.52 15.17
CA ARG A 301 -5.93 -1.98 14.07
C ARG A 301 -6.12 -0.90 13.00
N GLU A 302 -6.38 0.34 13.43
CA GLU A 302 -6.66 1.45 12.54
C GLU A 302 -5.99 2.74 13.04
N THR A 303 -5.58 3.58 12.10
CA THR A 303 -4.93 4.88 12.36
C THR A 303 -5.75 6.00 11.78
N LEU A 304 -6.16 6.95 12.62
CA LEU A 304 -6.68 8.24 12.18
C LEU A 304 -5.58 9.28 12.33
N VAL A 305 -5.26 9.95 11.23
CA VAL A 305 -4.10 10.84 11.11
C VAL A 305 -4.59 12.25 10.80
N MET A 306 -4.08 13.27 11.48
CA MET A 306 -4.16 14.67 11.05
C MET A 306 -2.76 15.23 10.90
N VAL A 307 -2.42 15.76 9.73
CA VAL A 307 -1.08 16.29 9.45
C VAL A 307 -1.09 17.80 9.40
N ASP A 308 -0.38 18.40 10.35
CA ASP A 308 0.04 19.79 10.27
C ASP A 308 1.38 19.87 9.52
N ALA A 309 1.28 20.12 8.22
CA ALA A 309 2.45 20.21 7.34
C ALA A 309 3.34 21.43 7.65
N VAL A 310 2.81 22.49 8.28
CA VAL A 310 3.58 23.69 8.62
C VAL A 310 4.43 23.44 9.85
N GLU A 311 3.84 22.83 10.88
CA GLU A 311 4.52 22.53 12.14
C GLU A 311 5.24 21.16 12.13
N LYS A 312 5.20 20.43 11.00
CA LYS A 312 5.68 19.05 10.87
C LYS A 312 5.20 18.16 12.02
N ARG A 313 3.91 18.29 12.33
CA ARG A 313 3.25 17.58 13.42
C ARG A 313 2.18 16.67 12.85
N VAL A 314 2.09 15.47 13.42
CA VAL A 314 1.07 14.49 13.12
C VAL A 314 0.31 14.19 14.41
N GLU A 315 -0.97 14.52 14.45
CA GLU A 315 -1.87 14.03 15.49
C GLU A 315 -2.38 12.66 15.07
N LEU A 316 -2.19 11.68 15.95
CA LEU A 316 -2.55 10.29 15.72
C LEU A 316 -3.64 9.88 16.72
N SER A 317 -4.70 9.26 16.22
CA SER A 317 -5.58 8.44 17.06
C SER A 317 -5.47 7.00 16.59
N LEU A 318 -4.93 6.14 17.44
CA LEU A 318 -4.74 4.72 17.19
C LEU A 318 -5.90 3.95 17.80
N ILE A 319 -6.68 3.28 16.96
CA ILE A 319 -7.72 2.37 17.40
C ILE A 319 -7.07 1.01 17.60
N MET A 320 -6.97 0.56 18.85
CA MET A 320 -6.38 -0.72 19.22
C MET A 320 -7.33 -1.88 18.89
N SER A 321 -6.82 -3.10 18.82
CA SER A 321 -7.63 -4.31 18.74
C SER A 321 -8.22 -4.61 20.13
N SER A 322 -9.46 -5.11 20.17
CA SER A 322 -10.09 -5.55 21.40
C SER A 322 -9.50 -6.85 21.97
N GLY A 323 -8.75 -7.60 21.16
CA GLY A 323 -8.23 -8.92 21.53
C GLY A 323 -9.14 -10.10 21.20
N ASP A 324 -10.33 -9.86 20.64
CA ASP A 324 -11.25 -10.93 20.26
C ASP A 324 -10.90 -11.58 18.91
N ASP A 325 -11.49 -12.76 18.66
CA ASP A 325 -11.24 -13.54 17.44
C ASP A 325 -11.89 -12.92 16.20
N ILE A 326 -12.80 -11.96 16.38
CA ILE A 326 -13.55 -11.30 15.30
C ILE A 326 -12.78 -10.06 14.81
N GLY A 327 -11.85 -9.55 15.63
CA GLY A 327 -11.13 -8.30 15.41
C GLY A 327 -12.03 -7.09 15.61
N SER A 328 -12.71 -6.96 16.74
CA SER A 328 -13.45 -5.73 17.05
C SER A 328 -12.52 -4.58 17.48
N PHE A 329 -13.04 -3.36 17.43
CA PHE A 329 -12.31 -2.16 17.87
C PHE A 329 -12.20 -2.13 19.41
N GLY A 330 -11.00 -1.85 19.89
CA GLY A 330 -10.66 -1.69 21.30
C GLY A 330 -10.50 -0.22 21.71
N GLU A 331 -9.59 0.02 22.65
CA GLU A 331 -9.27 1.35 23.17
C GLU A 331 -8.74 2.29 22.06
N VAL A 332 -9.06 3.58 22.15
CA VAL A 332 -8.46 4.61 21.30
C VAL A 332 -7.36 5.33 22.07
N LYS A 333 -6.15 5.37 21.51
CA LYS A 333 -4.98 6.09 22.08
C LYS A 333 -4.64 7.29 21.22
N SER A 334 -4.59 8.47 21.82
CA SER A 334 -4.25 9.74 21.14
C SER A 334 -2.81 10.13 21.40
N GLU A 335 -2.10 10.51 20.34
CA GLU A 335 -0.65 10.71 20.33
C GLU A 335 -0.28 11.85 19.40
N THR A 336 0.79 12.56 19.74
CA THR A 336 1.33 13.63 18.89
C THR A 336 2.75 13.27 18.49
N VAL A 337 3.02 13.24 17.19
CA VAL A 337 4.33 12.92 16.62
C VAL A 337 4.87 14.14 15.88
N VAL A 338 6.10 14.53 16.18
CA VAL A 338 6.81 15.62 15.47
C VAL A 338 7.95 15.01 14.66
N PHE A 339 8.10 15.44 13.40
CA PHE A 339 9.12 14.90 12.48
C PHE A 339 10.03 16.00 11.91
N GLY A 340 11.28 15.64 11.58
CA GLY A 340 12.40 16.56 11.36
C GLY A 340 13.18 16.31 10.08
#